data_AF-A0AAD7UYB8-F1
#
_entry.id   AF-A0AAD7UYB8-F1
#
_cell.length_a   1.000
_cell.length_b   1.000
_cell.length_c   1.000
_cell.angle_alpha   90.00
_cell.angle_beta   90.00
_cell.angle_gamma   90.00
#
_symmetry.space_group_name_H-M   'P 1'
#
loop_
_entity.id
_entity.type
_entity.pdbx_description
1 polymer ?
#
loop_
_entity_poly.entity_id
_entity_poly.type
_entity_poly.pdbx_seq_one_letter_code
_entity_poly.pdbx_strand_id
1 'polypeptide(L)'
;MFDHLPAELLWGIALFLPPSTLGALAQTCHHCYNAILPMIYQDLSLVEPNALFNILSKLVANPLWLDRARRHVRKINISQGSERTLAKFAMLDHIFSGWDLLGDDASSFKKNPRRHIDVVVAVMFTQFPNICSITLEFDAVTDGAICSPNKAMVTGGGACFTGAVKLFHYRPGNSSLLYALLYPFPGCTRLALHTRPYLSLCAAIQDSLLLQEDIDTLTSLGLKHVRHLDLAYVDGMLPIDSIQALVEGLLNIETLILEWVLPPSMEYFDDLCQCLAETASLYPDPVEKLTNTYRTVFRYYSDTTCTLLRRMSVLKL
;
A
#
# COMPACT_ATOMS: atom_id res chain seq x y z
N MET A 1 29.54 22.50 12.42
CA MET A 1 30.08 21.97 11.14
C MET A 1 28.96 21.59 10.18
N PHE A 2 27.89 20.93 10.65
CA PHE A 2 26.73 20.60 9.82
C PHE A 2 25.87 21.81 9.39
N ASP A 3 25.88 22.90 10.17
CA ASP A 3 25.08 24.12 9.94
C ASP A 3 25.41 24.87 8.63
N HIS A 4 26.55 24.56 8.01
CA HIS A 4 26.99 25.17 6.75
C HIS A 4 26.85 24.23 5.55
N LEU A 5 26.43 22.98 5.77
CA LEU A 5 26.19 22.04 4.68
C LEU A 5 24.84 22.36 4.02
N PRO A 6 24.75 22.33 2.69
CA PRO A 6 23.47 22.40 1.97
C PRO A 6 22.47 21.35 2.47
N ALA A 7 21.19 21.71 2.49
CA ALA A 7 20.11 20.84 2.96
C ALA A 7 20.05 19.53 2.16
N GLU A 8 20.40 19.56 0.88
CA GLU A 8 20.45 18.37 0.00
C GLU A 8 21.52 17.38 0.44
N LEU A 9 22.68 17.86 0.91
CA LEU A 9 23.73 16.99 1.44
C LEU A 9 23.34 16.42 2.80
N LEU A 10 22.70 17.22 3.66
CA LEU A 10 22.18 16.74 4.94
C LEU A 10 21.08 15.68 4.74
N TRP A 11 20.19 15.90 3.78
CA TRP A 11 19.17 14.95 3.38
C TRP A 11 19.79 13.67 2.79
N GLY A 12 20.80 13.83 1.92
CA GLY A 12 21.56 12.71 1.37
C GLY A 12 22.25 11.86 2.45
N ILE A 13 22.86 12.49 3.46
CA ILE A 13 23.44 11.80 4.62
C ILE A 13 22.34 11.06 5.40
N ALA A 14 21.22 11.73 5.67
CA ALA A 14 20.11 11.18 6.44
C ALA A 14 19.50 9.92 5.80
N LEU A 15 19.49 9.80 4.46
CA LEU A 15 19.00 8.60 3.78
C LEU A 15 19.78 7.32 4.13
N PHE A 16 21.05 7.44 4.52
CA PHE A 16 21.89 6.29 4.88
C PHE A 16 21.93 6.03 6.38
N LEU A 17 21.27 6.87 7.18
CA LEU A 17 21.23 6.73 8.64
C LEU A 17 20.07 5.83 9.08
N PRO A 18 20.28 4.93 10.06
CA PRO A 18 19.18 4.19 10.66
C PRO A 18 18.19 5.14 11.36
N PRO A 19 16.88 4.82 11.39
CA PRO A 19 15.83 5.70 11.94
C PRO A 19 16.11 6.21 13.36
N SER A 20 16.74 5.40 14.20
CA SER A 20 17.14 5.74 15.57
C SER A 20 18.17 6.87 15.66
N THR A 21 18.96 7.10 14.60
CA THR A 21 19.99 8.15 14.54
C THR A 21 19.55 9.43 13.84
N LEU A 22 18.41 9.40 13.13
CA LEU A 22 17.82 10.60 12.52
C LEU A 22 17.46 11.65 13.58
N GLY A 23 16.98 11.22 14.75
CA GLY A 23 16.71 12.11 15.89
C GLY A 23 17.96 12.85 16.35
N ALA A 24 19.10 12.15 16.44
CA ALA A 24 20.37 12.76 16.82
C ALA A 24 20.85 13.78 15.77
N LEU A 25 20.69 13.49 14.48
CA LEU A 25 21.00 14.43 13.41
C LEU A 25 20.12 15.68 13.49
N ALA A 26 18.80 15.52 13.70
CA ALA A 26 17.89 16.66 13.90
C ALA A 26 18.31 17.54 15.09
N GLN A 27 18.83 16.94 16.16
CA GLN A 27 19.25 17.64 17.38
C GLN A 27 20.56 18.42 17.22
N THR A 28 21.36 18.14 16.20
CA THR A 28 22.66 18.82 16.03
C THR A 28 22.52 20.32 15.76
N CYS A 29 21.54 20.74 14.95
CA CYS A 29 21.35 22.13 14.56
C CYS A 29 19.97 22.41 13.95
N HIS A 30 19.51 23.67 13.96
CA HIS A 30 18.22 24.05 13.36
C HIS A 30 18.16 23.80 11.84
N HIS A 31 19.29 23.99 11.14
CA HIS A 31 19.38 23.70 9.71
C HIS A 31 19.24 22.20 9.42
N CYS A 32 19.88 21.37 10.23
CA CYS A 32 19.85 19.92 10.22
C CYS A 32 18.44 19.40 10.44
N TYR A 33 17.75 19.96 11.44
CA TYR A 33 16.33 19.71 11.72
C TYR A 33 15.45 19.99 10.49
N ASN A 34 15.54 21.18 9.91
CA ASN A 34 14.71 21.57 8.77
C ASN A 34 15.00 20.72 7.52
N ALA A 35 16.26 20.33 7.30
CA ALA A 35 16.66 19.51 6.16
C ALA A 35 16.03 18.11 6.19
N ILE A 36 15.92 17.50 7.38
CA ILE A 36 15.41 16.12 7.53
C ILE A 36 13.93 16.06 7.95
N LEU A 37 13.32 17.21 8.29
CA LEU A 37 11.91 17.31 8.69
C LEU A 37 10.95 16.61 7.72
N PRO A 38 11.09 16.74 6.38
CA PRO A 38 10.22 16.02 5.45
C PRO A 38 10.32 14.50 5.62
N MET A 39 11.52 13.96 5.85
CA MET A 39 11.75 12.51 6.00
C MET A 39 11.08 11.96 7.26
N ILE A 40 11.09 12.73 8.35
CA ILE A 40 10.51 12.28 9.62
C ILE A 40 8.98 12.23 9.55
N TYR A 41 8.36 13.20 8.87
CA TYR A 41 6.91 13.26 8.70
C TYR A 41 6.39 12.48 7.50
N GLN A 42 7.26 11.99 6.61
CA GLN A 42 6.85 11.37 5.35
C GLN A 42 5.95 10.14 5.54
N ASP A 43 6.29 9.31 6.52
CA ASP A 43 5.69 8.00 6.74
C ASP A 43 4.97 7.94 8.09
N LEU A 44 3.63 7.93 8.05
CA LEU A 44 2.75 7.75 9.21
C LEU A 44 2.41 6.27 9.39
N SER A 45 3.11 5.60 10.30
CA SER A 45 2.89 4.21 10.71
C SER A 45 1.99 4.07 11.94
N LEU A 46 0.93 3.26 11.82
CA LEU A 46 -0.13 3.08 12.79
C LEU A 46 -0.29 1.58 13.10
N VAL A 47 -0.48 1.24 14.37
CA VAL A 47 -0.72 -0.16 14.77
C VAL A 47 -2.13 -0.61 14.37
N GLU A 48 -3.08 0.32 14.39
CA GLU A 48 -4.48 0.09 14.03
C GLU A 48 -5.10 1.38 13.45
N PRO A 49 -6.22 1.30 12.69
CA PRO A 49 -6.87 2.46 12.08
C PRO A 49 -7.27 3.56 13.08
N ASN A 50 -7.74 3.19 14.28
CA ASN A 50 -8.19 4.19 15.27
C ASN A 50 -7.05 5.03 15.86
N ALA A 51 -5.80 4.54 15.80
CA ALA A 51 -4.64 5.29 16.25
C ALA A 51 -4.50 6.63 15.51
N LEU A 52 -5.04 6.72 14.28
CA LEU A 52 -5.10 7.96 13.51
C LEU A 52 -5.78 9.09 14.29
N PHE A 53 -6.88 8.82 14.98
CA PHE A 53 -7.63 9.86 15.70
C PHE A 53 -6.92 10.33 16.96
N ASN A 54 -6.20 9.43 17.62
CA ASN A 54 -5.34 9.80 18.75
C ASN A 54 -4.23 10.74 18.27
N ILE A 55 -3.56 10.39 17.16
CA ILE A 55 -2.53 11.25 16.56
C ILE A 55 -3.12 12.59 16.13
N LEU A 56 -4.27 12.58 15.45
CA LEU A 56 -4.93 13.81 15.00
C LEU A 56 -5.30 14.72 16.18
N SER A 57 -5.78 14.19 17.29
CA SER A 57 -6.08 15.01 18.48
C SER A 57 -4.83 15.73 18.99
N LYS A 58 -3.67 15.06 18.97
CA LYS A 58 -2.37 15.65 19.36
C LYS A 58 -1.88 16.66 18.33
N LEU A 59 -2.01 16.37 17.05
CA LEU A 59 -1.66 17.31 15.97
C LEU A 59 -2.53 18.57 16.04
N VAL A 60 -3.83 18.45 16.26
CA VAL A 60 -4.75 19.60 16.38
C VAL A 60 -4.40 20.46 17.59
N ALA A 61 -3.95 19.86 18.70
CA ALA A 61 -3.47 20.59 19.87
C ALA A 61 -2.18 21.40 19.58
N ASN A 62 -1.41 21.04 18.54
CA ASN A 62 -0.20 21.74 18.13
C ASN A 62 -0.26 22.17 16.65
N PRO A 63 -0.72 23.41 16.35
CA PRO A 63 -0.91 23.89 14.98
C PRO A 63 0.31 23.76 14.07
N LEU A 64 1.52 23.92 14.63
CA LEU A 64 2.78 23.78 13.89
C LEU A 64 2.99 22.33 13.41
N TRP A 65 2.71 21.35 14.28
CA TRP A 65 2.82 19.94 13.90
C TRP A 65 1.76 19.53 12.90
N LEU A 66 0.53 20.02 13.04
CA LEU A 66 -0.54 19.74 12.09
C LEU A 66 -0.20 20.25 10.70
N ASP A 67 0.28 21.49 10.60
CA ASP A 67 0.69 22.10 9.34
C ASP A 67 1.85 21.33 8.68
N ARG A 68 2.87 20.94 9.46
CA ARG A 68 3.96 20.08 8.98
C ARG A 68 3.46 18.72 8.49
N ALA A 69 2.58 18.08 9.25
CA ALA A 69 2.03 16.79 8.87
C ALA A 69 1.20 16.89 7.57
N ARG A 70 0.37 17.93 7.42
CA ARG A 70 -0.37 18.23 6.17
C ARG A 70 0.56 18.41 4.97
N ARG A 71 1.70 19.10 5.17
CA ARG A 71 2.67 19.38 4.11
C ARG A 71 3.52 18.18 3.73
N HIS A 72 3.90 17.33 4.68
CA HIS A 72 4.96 16.33 4.49
C HIS A 72 4.49 14.88 4.52
N VAL A 73 3.37 14.53 5.15
CA VAL A 73 2.86 13.15 5.11
C VAL A 73 2.57 12.76 3.66
N ARG A 74 3.17 11.65 3.23
CA ARG A 74 3.01 11.07 1.88
C ARG A 74 2.58 9.62 1.94
N LYS A 75 2.93 8.90 3.00
CA LYS A 75 2.58 7.49 3.16
C LYS A 75 1.91 7.25 4.50
N ILE A 76 0.87 6.40 4.48
CA ILE A 76 0.23 5.88 5.68
C ILE A 76 0.36 4.36 5.67
N ASN A 77 0.88 3.79 6.75
CA ASN A 77 1.01 2.36 6.94
C ASN A 77 0.22 1.93 8.17
N ILE A 78 -0.66 0.94 8.04
CA ILE A 78 -1.38 0.32 9.16
C ILE A 78 -0.93 -1.13 9.27
N SER A 79 -0.14 -1.45 10.29
CA SER A 79 0.42 -2.79 10.50
C SER A 79 0.69 -3.08 11.98
N GLN A 80 0.48 -4.32 12.43
CA GLN A 80 0.63 -4.76 13.83
C GLN A 80 2.08 -4.60 14.34
N GLY A 81 3.07 -4.67 13.45
CA GLY A 81 4.49 -4.47 13.75
C GLY A 81 5.03 -3.05 13.56
N SER A 82 4.16 -2.06 13.33
CA SER A 82 4.63 -0.69 13.11
C SER A 82 5.23 -0.07 14.38
N GLU A 83 6.44 0.48 14.25
CA GLU A 83 6.93 1.44 15.25
C GLU A 83 5.94 2.62 15.32
N ARG A 84 5.50 2.97 16.53
CA ARG A 84 4.56 4.07 16.72
C ARG A 84 5.14 5.33 16.11
N THR A 85 4.46 5.94 15.12
CA THR A 85 4.88 7.26 14.58
C THR A 85 5.02 8.31 15.67
N LEU A 86 4.24 8.16 16.75
CA LEU A 86 4.36 8.96 17.96
C LEU A 86 5.77 8.95 18.55
N ALA A 87 6.52 7.84 18.50
CA ALA A 87 7.91 7.79 18.94
C ALA A 87 8.83 8.63 18.05
N LYS A 88 8.62 8.61 16.72
CA LYS A 88 9.37 9.46 15.76
C LYS A 88 9.07 10.94 15.95
N PHE A 89 7.82 11.30 16.23
CA PHE A 89 7.44 12.67 16.55
C PHE A 89 7.97 13.12 17.91
N ALA A 90 7.91 12.26 18.94
CA ALA A 90 8.45 12.54 20.26
C ALA A 90 9.98 12.72 20.26
N MET A 91 10.73 11.98 19.42
CA MET A 91 12.17 12.19 19.23
C MET A 91 12.54 13.62 18.80
N LEU A 92 11.63 14.31 18.11
CA LEU A 92 11.80 15.70 17.69
C LEU A 92 11.43 16.72 18.78
N ASP A 93 10.68 16.31 19.80
CA ASP A 93 10.22 17.19 20.89
C ASP A 93 11.29 17.47 21.94
N HIS A 94 12.38 16.70 21.96
CA HIS A 94 13.58 17.07 22.73
C HIS A 94 14.23 18.38 22.24
N ILE A 95 13.84 18.90 21.07
CA ILE A 95 14.32 20.19 20.52
C ILE A 95 13.36 21.35 20.84
N PHE A 96 12.06 21.06 21.00
CA PHE A 96 11.03 22.05 21.31
C PHE A 96 10.09 21.48 22.38
N SER A 97 10.32 21.86 23.64
CA SER A 97 9.56 21.43 24.82
C SER A 97 8.03 21.42 24.59
N GLY A 98 7.37 20.28 24.83
CA GLY A 98 5.90 20.19 24.76
C GLY A 98 5.27 18.81 25.00
N TRP A 99 5.97 17.70 24.73
CA TRP A 99 5.36 16.35 24.83
C TRP A 99 5.07 15.88 26.25
N ASP A 100 5.96 16.17 27.21
CA ASP A 100 5.85 15.72 28.60
C ASP A 100 4.64 16.33 29.35
N LEU A 101 3.94 17.29 28.73
CA LEU A 101 2.74 17.91 29.29
C LEU A 101 1.43 17.20 28.94
N LEU A 102 1.46 16.10 28.17
CA LEU A 102 0.26 15.33 27.81
C LEU A 102 0.45 13.83 28.09
N GLY A 103 0.79 13.54 29.35
CA GLY A 103 0.48 12.33 30.12
C GLY A 103 0.53 10.98 29.40
N ASP A 104 1.52 10.18 29.77
CA ASP A 104 1.51 8.71 29.67
C ASP A 104 0.51 8.08 30.67
N ASP A 105 -0.74 8.54 30.67
CA ASP A 105 -1.81 7.81 31.36
C ASP A 105 -2.27 6.67 30.45
N ALA A 106 -1.47 5.61 30.39
CA ALA A 106 -1.87 4.32 29.86
C ALA A 106 -3.17 3.77 30.51
N SER A 107 -3.57 4.33 31.65
CA SER A 107 -4.79 4.04 32.41
C SER A 107 -6.03 4.85 31.98
N SER A 108 -5.89 5.89 31.13
CA SER A 108 -7.01 6.78 30.74
C SER A 108 -7.32 6.82 29.25
N PHE A 109 -6.64 6.00 28.43
CA PHE A 109 -7.09 5.72 27.05
C PHE A 109 -8.43 4.97 27.11
N LYS A 110 -9.54 5.70 27.23
CA LYS A 110 -10.85 5.21 26.81
C LYS A 110 -10.63 4.63 25.42
N LYS A 111 -10.77 3.31 25.27
CA LYS A 111 -10.75 2.65 23.96
C LYS A 111 -11.71 3.44 23.08
N ASN A 112 -11.18 4.20 22.13
CA ASN A 112 -12.02 4.90 21.19
C ASN A 112 -12.90 3.85 20.51
N PRO A 113 -14.21 4.10 20.36
CA PRO A 113 -15.08 3.14 19.71
C PRO A 113 -14.52 2.85 18.31
N ARG A 114 -14.55 1.58 17.90
CA ARG A 114 -14.13 1.19 16.55
C ARG A 114 -14.92 2.01 15.54
N ARG A 115 -14.22 2.62 14.59
CA ARG A 115 -14.83 3.38 13.50
C ARG A 115 -14.85 2.54 12.24
N HIS A 116 -15.77 2.87 11.34
CA HIS A 116 -15.78 2.26 10.02
C HIS A 116 -14.54 2.69 9.22
N ILE A 117 -14.01 1.79 8.40
CA ILE A 117 -12.77 2.02 7.64
C ILE A 117 -12.89 3.21 6.67
N ASP A 118 -14.06 3.42 6.08
CA ASP A 118 -14.37 4.57 5.23
C ASP A 118 -14.25 5.92 5.95
N VAL A 119 -14.66 5.99 7.23
CA VAL A 119 -14.48 7.19 8.08
C VAL A 119 -12.99 7.45 8.30
N VAL A 120 -12.21 6.40 8.57
CA VAL A 120 -10.76 6.53 8.75
C VAL A 120 -10.13 7.09 7.47
N VAL A 121 -10.44 6.48 6.32
CA VAL A 121 -9.94 6.89 5.00
C VAL A 121 -10.36 8.33 4.66
N ALA A 122 -11.60 8.72 4.97
CA ALA A 122 -12.06 10.09 4.76
C ALA A 122 -11.22 11.10 5.55
N VAL A 123 -10.87 10.81 6.82
CA VAL A 123 -10.00 11.73 7.56
C VAL A 123 -8.55 11.67 7.11
N MET A 124 -8.06 10.52 6.62
CA MET A 124 -6.72 10.47 6.00
C MET A 124 -6.62 11.50 4.87
N PHE A 125 -7.56 11.48 3.92
CA PHE A 125 -7.55 12.42 2.80
C PHE A 125 -7.82 13.87 3.20
N THR A 126 -8.70 14.09 4.18
CA THR A 126 -9.02 15.45 4.66
C THR A 126 -7.84 16.08 5.40
N GLN A 127 -7.11 15.29 6.20
CA GLN A 127 -6.03 15.80 7.05
C GLN A 127 -4.66 15.72 6.40
N PHE A 128 -4.46 14.88 5.40
CA PHE A 128 -3.19 14.72 4.71
C PHE A 128 -3.43 14.71 3.19
N PRO A 129 -3.57 15.90 2.56
CA PRO A 129 -4.00 16.01 1.16
C PRO A 129 -2.97 15.48 0.16
N ASN A 130 -1.73 15.26 0.59
CA ASN A 130 -0.63 14.83 -0.26
C ASN A 130 -0.31 13.33 -0.15
N ILE A 131 -1.15 12.52 0.48
CA ILE A 131 -0.93 11.07 0.54
C ILE A 131 -0.85 10.52 -0.89
N CYS A 132 0.17 9.71 -1.14
CA CYS A 132 0.39 9.01 -2.41
C CYS A 132 0.55 7.49 -2.24
N SER A 133 0.65 7.00 -0.99
CA SER A 133 0.78 5.57 -0.70
C SER A 133 0.06 5.21 0.59
N ILE A 134 -0.77 4.17 0.55
CA ILE A 134 -1.47 3.62 1.69
C ILE A 134 -1.15 2.13 1.75
N THR A 135 -0.75 1.66 2.92
CA THR A 135 -0.45 0.25 3.18
C THR A 135 -1.32 -0.23 4.34
N LEU A 136 -2.03 -1.33 4.10
CA LEU A 136 -2.97 -1.94 5.01
C LEU A 136 -2.53 -3.39 5.24
N GLU A 137 -2.25 -3.76 6.48
CA GLU A 137 -2.16 -5.15 6.88
C GLU A 137 -3.56 -5.64 7.28
N PHE A 138 -3.99 -6.76 6.69
CA PHE A 138 -5.35 -7.27 6.83
C PHE A 138 -5.79 -7.38 8.29
N ASP A 139 -5.05 -8.14 9.11
CA ASP A 139 -5.39 -8.38 10.53
C ASP A 139 -5.38 -7.08 11.35
N ALA A 140 -4.41 -6.17 11.11
CA ALA A 140 -4.33 -4.88 11.80
C ALA A 140 -5.57 -4.01 11.57
N VAL A 141 -6.10 -4.03 10.34
CA VAL A 141 -7.26 -3.22 9.96
C VAL A 141 -8.56 -3.88 10.43
N THR A 142 -8.73 -5.19 10.22
CA THR A 142 -9.96 -5.90 10.60
C THR A 142 -10.15 -5.97 12.11
N ASP A 143 -9.06 -6.05 12.89
CA ASP A 143 -9.14 -6.02 14.35
C ASP A 143 -9.37 -4.61 14.90
N GLY A 144 -8.95 -3.58 14.15
CA GLY A 144 -8.99 -2.19 14.60
C GLY A 144 -10.18 -1.36 14.09
N ALA A 145 -10.88 -1.79 13.03
CA ALA A 145 -11.98 -1.03 12.43
C ALA A 145 -13.22 -1.89 12.11
N ILE A 146 -14.36 -1.23 11.93
CA ILE A 146 -15.57 -1.87 11.40
C ILE A 146 -15.45 -1.93 9.88
N CYS A 147 -15.27 -3.14 9.34
CA CYS A 147 -15.12 -3.38 7.91
C CYS A 147 -16.46 -3.79 7.31
N SER A 148 -17.37 -2.83 7.20
CA SER A 148 -18.62 -2.99 6.46
C SER A 148 -18.83 -1.81 5.53
N PRO A 149 -19.21 -2.03 4.26
CA PRO A 149 -19.35 -0.97 3.29
C PRO A 149 -20.53 -0.07 3.67
N ASN A 150 -20.24 1.15 4.11
CA ASN A 150 -21.24 2.19 4.28
C ASN A 150 -21.36 2.97 2.97
N LYS A 151 -22.36 2.61 2.14
CA LYS A 151 -22.57 3.20 0.81
C LYS A 151 -22.80 4.72 0.83
N ALA A 152 -23.05 5.32 2.00
CA ALA A 152 -23.32 6.75 2.14
C ALA A 152 -22.08 7.66 2.11
N MET A 153 -20.85 7.13 2.26
CA MET A 153 -19.64 7.95 2.51
C MET A 153 -18.60 8.04 1.39
N VAL A 154 -18.91 7.60 0.15
CA VAL A 154 -18.02 7.78 -1.03
C VAL A 154 -17.84 9.26 -1.44
N THR A 155 -18.40 10.18 -0.66
CA THR A 155 -18.48 11.63 -0.82
C THR A 155 -17.29 12.39 -1.39
N GLY A 156 -16.10 12.24 -0.82
CA GLY A 156 -15.19 13.41 -0.76
C GLY A 156 -13.70 13.21 -1.03
N GLY A 157 -13.11 12.06 -0.72
CA GLY A 157 -11.64 11.94 -0.69
C GLY A 157 -11.06 10.95 -1.71
N GLY A 158 -11.55 9.71 -1.72
CA GLY A 158 -10.94 8.61 -2.47
C GLY A 158 -11.07 8.70 -3.99
N ALA A 159 -12.02 9.48 -4.51
CA ALA A 159 -12.23 9.64 -5.95
C ALA A 159 -11.12 10.46 -6.64
N CYS A 160 -10.50 11.41 -5.93
CA CYS A 160 -9.41 12.24 -6.45
C CYS A 160 -8.02 11.68 -6.10
N PHE A 161 -7.95 10.62 -5.29
CA PHE A 161 -6.69 10.04 -4.87
C PHE A 161 -5.98 9.40 -6.06
N THR A 162 -4.76 9.84 -6.35
CA THR A 162 -3.91 9.28 -7.41
C THR A 162 -2.64 8.71 -6.80
N GLY A 163 -2.74 7.49 -6.27
CA GLY A 163 -1.62 6.87 -5.57
C GLY A 163 -1.71 5.36 -5.51
N ALA A 164 -0.90 4.79 -4.62
CA ALA A 164 -0.80 3.36 -4.40
C ALA A 164 -1.58 2.92 -3.15
N VAL A 165 -2.33 1.82 -3.27
CA VAL A 165 -2.92 1.08 -2.14
C VAL A 165 -2.33 -0.31 -2.15
N LYS A 166 -1.86 -0.75 -0.99
CA LYS A 166 -1.33 -2.10 -0.80
C LYS A 166 -2.06 -2.78 0.35
N LEU A 167 -2.63 -3.95 0.10
CA LEU A 167 -3.22 -4.82 1.10
C LEU A 167 -2.32 -6.05 1.25
N PHE A 168 -1.70 -6.21 2.42
CA PHE A 168 -0.81 -7.32 2.73
C PHE A 168 -1.42 -8.26 3.76
N HIS A 169 -0.93 -9.50 3.75
CA HIS A 169 -1.40 -10.58 4.62
C HIS A 169 -2.91 -10.84 4.48
N TYR A 170 -3.46 -10.60 3.28
CA TYR A 170 -4.85 -10.92 2.98
C TYR A 170 -5.12 -12.41 3.22
N ARG A 171 -6.28 -12.71 3.80
CA ARG A 171 -6.75 -14.08 3.99
C ARG A 171 -7.75 -14.41 2.88
N PRO A 172 -7.43 -15.31 1.93
CA PRO A 172 -8.32 -15.70 0.85
C PRO A 172 -9.71 -16.13 1.31
N GLY A 173 -10.72 -15.98 0.46
CA GLY A 173 -12.12 -16.32 0.77
C GLY A 173 -12.83 -15.33 1.70
N ASN A 174 -12.23 -14.17 1.96
CA ASN A 174 -12.84 -13.07 2.73
C ASN A 174 -13.32 -11.92 1.82
N SER A 175 -13.94 -12.27 0.70
CA SER A 175 -14.42 -11.36 -0.36
C SER A 175 -15.19 -10.13 0.16
N SER A 176 -16.04 -10.31 1.17
CA SER A 176 -16.80 -9.20 1.77
C SER A 176 -15.91 -8.17 2.48
N LEU A 177 -14.86 -8.63 3.16
CA LEU A 177 -13.87 -7.78 3.81
C LEU A 177 -12.93 -7.17 2.77
N LEU A 178 -12.52 -7.93 1.74
CA LEU A 178 -11.75 -7.40 0.62
C LEU A 178 -12.46 -6.22 -0.04
N TYR A 179 -13.75 -6.38 -0.34
CA TYR A 179 -14.57 -5.31 -0.88
C TYR A 179 -14.61 -4.11 0.09
N ALA A 180 -14.91 -4.33 1.37
CA ALA A 180 -15.02 -3.26 2.36
C ALA A 180 -13.71 -2.46 2.54
N LEU A 181 -12.56 -3.13 2.44
CA LEU A 181 -11.23 -2.51 2.58
C LEU A 181 -10.82 -1.69 1.35
N LEU A 182 -11.17 -2.14 0.14
CA LEU A 182 -10.72 -1.50 -1.11
C LEU A 182 -11.72 -0.51 -1.70
N TYR A 183 -13.02 -0.69 -1.44
CA TYR A 183 -14.08 0.23 -1.91
C TYR A 183 -13.86 1.72 -1.60
N PRO A 184 -13.23 2.12 -0.47
CA PRO A 184 -12.92 3.53 -0.21
C PRO A 184 -11.89 4.18 -1.16
N PHE A 185 -11.25 3.41 -2.05
CA PHE A 185 -10.15 3.88 -2.90
C PHE A 185 -10.43 3.80 -4.42
N PRO A 186 -11.54 4.37 -4.91
CA PRO A 186 -11.90 4.23 -6.33
C PRO A 186 -10.91 4.89 -7.30
N GLY A 187 -10.19 5.94 -6.88
CA GLY A 187 -9.18 6.63 -7.72
C GLY A 187 -7.80 5.98 -7.77
N CYS A 188 -7.58 4.88 -7.02
CA CYS A 188 -6.28 4.25 -6.92
C CYS A 188 -5.67 3.92 -8.29
N THR A 189 -4.38 4.23 -8.47
CA THR A 189 -3.65 3.97 -9.73
C THR A 189 -2.74 2.76 -9.64
N ARG A 190 -2.35 2.36 -8.42
CA ARG A 190 -1.48 1.20 -8.17
C ARG A 190 -2.05 0.36 -7.04
N LEU A 191 -2.53 -0.83 -7.36
CA LEU A 191 -3.07 -1.75 -6.36
C LEU A 191 -2.14 -2.95 -6.21
N ALA A 192 -1.77 -3.27 -4.98
CA ALA A 192 -1.11 -4.54 -4.64
C ALA A 192 -1.98 -5.32 -3.65
N LEU A 193 -2.30 -6.57 -3.98
CA LEU A 193 -3.01 -7.51 -3.12
C LEU A 193 -2.11 -8.72 -2.88
N HIS A 194 -1.53 -8.78 -1.69
CA HIS A 194 -0.62 -9.83 -1.28
C HIS A 194 -1.26 -10.63 -0.14
N THR A 195 -1.47 -11.92 -0.37
CA THR A 195 -1.96 -12.82 0.68
C THR A 195 -0.89 -13.05 1.73
N ARG A 196 -1.26 -13.75 2.81
CA ARG A 196 -0.31 -14.14 3.84
C ARG A 196 0.66 -15.19 3.28
N PRO A 197 1.99 -14.99 3.38
CA PRO A 197 2.95 -16.02 3.00
C PRO A 197 2.78 -17.24 3.91
N TYR A 198 2.77 -18.44 3.34
CA TYR A 198 2.77 -19.68 4.11
C TYR A 198 4.16 -19.88 4.76
N LEU A 199 4.18 -20.15 6.06
CA LEU A 199 5.43 -20.26 6.84
C LEU A 199 5.92 -21.70 7.02
N SER A 200 5.15 -22.71 6.55
CA SER A 200 5.47 -24.13 6.75
C SER A 200 4.88 -25.02 5.66
N LEU A 201 5.62 -26.07 5.28
CA LEU A 201 5.21 -27.14 4.36
C LEU A 201 4.02 -27.97 4.89
N CYS A 202 3.71 -27.87 6.18
CA CYS A 202 2.59 -28.60 6.80
C CYS A 202 1.27 -27.80 6.82
N ALA A 203 1.30 -26.51 6.46
CA ALA A 203 0.08 -25.71 6.28
C ALA A 203 -0.44 -25.91 4.84
N ALA A 204 -1.76 -25.97 4.67
CA ALA A 204 -2.35 -26.11 3.35
C ALA A 204 -2.02 -24.85 2.53
N ILE A 205 -1.17 -24.98 1.51
CA ILE A 205 -0.82 -23.89 0.58
C ILE A 205 -2.09 -23.24 0.02
N GLN A 206 -3.14 -24.04 -0.18
CA GLN A 206 -4.47 -23.62 -0.61
C GLN A 206 -5.07 -22.49 0.24
N ASP A 207 -4.77 -22.43 1.54
CA ASP A 207 -5.28 -21.38 2.45
C ASP A 207 -4.62 -20.01 2.20
N SER A 208 -3.57 -19.96 1.38
CA SER A 208 -2.82 -18.74 1.06
C SER A 208 -3.01 -18.31 -0.41
N LEU A 209 -3.68 -19.11 -1.24
CA LEU A 209 -3.87 -18.81 -2.65
C LEU A 209 -5.12 -17.96 -2.86
N LEU A 210 -5.02 -16.95 -3.74
CA LEU A 210 -6.19 -16.16 -4.14
C LEU A 210 -7.23 -17.06 -4.80
N LEU A 211 -8.47 -16.97 -4.33
CA LEU A 211 -9.60 -17.73 -4.87
C LEU A 211 -10.29 -16.96 -6.00
N GLN A 212 -11.07 -17.68 -6.81
CA GLN A 212 -11.89 -17.05 -7.85
C GLN A 212 -12.80 -15.94 -7.29
N GLU A 213 -13.42 -16.18 -6.13
CA GLU A 213 -14.29 -15.19 -5.48
C GLU A 213 -13.57 -13.88 -5.13
N ASP A 214 -12.26 -13.96 -4.83
CA ASP A 214 -11.43 -12.78 -4.54
C ASP A 214 -11.21 -11.97 -5.83
N ILE A 215 -10.95 -12.65 -6.96
CA ILE A 215 -10.79 -12.03 -8.28
C ILE A 215 -12.10 -11.40 -8.74
N ASP A 216 -13.22 -12.12 -8.63
CA ASP A 216 -14.55 -11.62 -8.98
C ASP A 216 -14.91 -10.38 -8.13
N THR A 217 -14.49 -10.35 -6.87
CA THR A 217 -14.63 -9.18 -6.00
C THR A 217 -13.81 -8.00 -6.50
N LEU A 218 -12.55 -8.20 -6.90
CA LEU A 218 -11.73 -7.15 -7.51
C LEU A 218 -12.36 -6.58 -8.78
N THR A 219 -12.93 -7.45 -9.62
CA THR A 219 -13.68 -7.05 -10.81
C THR A 219 -14.89 -6.19 -10.44
N SER A 220 -15.65 -6.59 -9.41
CA SER A 220 -16.84 -5.87 -8.95
C SER A 220 -16.56 -4.48 -8.36
N LEU A 221 -15.34 -4.22 -7.88
CA LEU A 221 -14.95 -2.93 -7.31
C LEU A 221 -14.85 -1.82 -8.37
N GLY A 222 -14.82 -2.16 -9.67
CA GLY A 222 -14.82 -1.18 -10.75
C GLY A 222 -13.60 -0.26 -10.72
N LEU A 223 -12.40 -0.84 -10.58
CA LEU A 223 -11.11 -0.17 -10.38
C LEU A 223 -10.55 0.49 -11.66
N LYS A 224 -11.36 1.32 -12.33
CA LYS A 224 -11.10 1.89 -13.66
C LYS A 224 -9.81 2.72 -13.78
N HIS A 225 -9.32 3.26 -12.66
CA HIS A 225 -8.13 4.12 -12.61
C HIS A 225 -6.83 3.35 -12.39
N VAL A 226 -6.90 2.06 -12.07
CA VAL A 226 -5.72 1.24 -11.81
C VAL A 226 -4.93 1.04 -13.10
N ARG A 227 -3.65 1.41 -13.04
CA ARG A 227 -2.66 1.24 -14.11
C ARG A 227 -1.65 0.15 -13.80
N HIS A 228 -1.41 -0.10 -12.52
CA HIS A 228 -0.53 -1.18 -12.08
C HIS A 228 -1.26 -2.05 -11.07
N LEU A 229 -1.44 -3.32 -11.41
CA LEU A 229 -2.01 -4.32 -10.53
C LEU A 229 -0.94 -5.36 -10.18
N ASP A 230 -0.80 -5.68 -8.90
CA ASP A 230 0.14 -6.66 -8.37
C ASP A 230 -0.61 -7.67 -7.50
N LEU A 231 -0.71 -8.90 -7.98
CA LEU A 231 -1.37 -10.00 -7.29
C LEU A 231 -0.32 -11.05 -6.91
N ALA A 232 -0.17 -11.29 -5.62
CA ALA A 232 0.75 -12.32 -5.12
C ALA A 232 0.00 -13.53 -4.57
N TYR A 233 0.63 -14.70 -4.70
CA TYR A 233 0.09 -16.01 -4.35
C TYR A 233 -1.16 -16.37 -5.17
N VAL A 234 -1.04 -16.18 -6.48
CA VAL A 234 -2.03 -16.58 -7.48
C VAL A 234 -2.01 -18.11 -7.62
N ASP A 235 -3.18 -18.75 -7.66
CA ASP A 235 -3.29 -20.17 -7.97
C ASP A 235 -3.04 -20.40 -9.48
N GLY A 236 -2.26 -21.43 -9.82
CA GLY A 236 -2.06 -21.88 -11.20
C GLY A 236 -3.30 -22.49 -11.85
N MET A 237 -4.38 -22.66 -11.07
CA MET A 237 -5.69 -23.17 -11.53
C MET A 237 -6.78 -22.10 -11.57
N LEU A 238 -6.44 -20.81 -11.38
CA LEU A 238 -7.42 -19.73 -11.46
C LEU A 238 -8.04 -19.66 -12.87
N PRO A 239 -9.37 -19.62 -13.01
CA PRO A 239 -10.01 -19.55 -14.33
C PRO A 239 -9.52 -18.34 -15.11
N ILE A 240 -9.08 -18.59 -16.35
CA ILE A 240 -8.60 -17.53 -17.26
C ILE A 240 -9.71 -16.50 -17.51
N ASP A 241 -10.97 -16.96 -17.63
CA ASP A 241 -12.14 -16.10 -17.80
C ASP A 241 -12.30 -15.07 -16.66
N SER A 242 -11.98 -15.44 -15.41
CA SER A 242 -12.02 -14.51 -14.27
C SER A 242 -10.91 -13.46 -14.36
N ILE A 243 -9.71 -13.84 -14.80
CA ILE A 243 -8.61 -12.90 -15.02
C ILE A 243 -8.93 -11.97 -16.20
N GLN A 244 -9.51 -12.51 -17.27
CA GLN A 244 -9.99 -11.74 -18.41
C GLN A 244 -10.99 -10.68 -17.97
N ALA A 245 -12.06 -11.08 -17.26
CA ALA A 245 -13.09 -10.18 -16.78
C ALA A 245 -12.52 -9.08 -15.86
N LEU A 246 -11.55 -9.43 -15.01
CA LEU A 246 -10.83 -8.45 -14.20
C LEU A 246 -10.12 -7.42 -15.08
N VAL A 247 -9.31 -7.88 -16.03
CA VAL A 247 -8.49 -7.01 -16.90
C VAL A 247 -9.35 -6.15 -17.82
N GLU A 248 -10.47 -6.65 -18.35
CA GLU A 248 -11.45 -5.87 -19.11
C GLU A 248 -12.02 -4.70 -18.28
N GLY A 249 -12.19 -4.89 -16.97
CA GLY A 249 -12.60 -3.83 -16.03
C GLY A 249 -11.53 -2.76 -15.78
N LEU A 250 -10.25 -3.06 -16.05
CA LEU A 250 -9.10 -2.19 -15.79
C LEU A 250 -8.70 -1.40 -17.05
N LEU A 251 -9.55 -0.44 -17.44
CA LEU A 251 -9.44 0.31 -18.70
C LEU A 251 -8.08 1.01 -18.97
N ASN A 252 -7.26 1.24 -17.94
CA ASN A 252 -5.98 1.94 -18.05
C ASN A 252 -4.79 1.06 -17.63
N ILE A 253 -4.94 -0.27 -17.64
CA ILE A 253 -3.88 -1.18 -17.19
C ILE A 253 -2.62 -1.03 -18.06
N GLU A 254 -1.51 -0.69 -17.43
CA GLU A 254 -0.17 -0.59 -18.04
C GLU A 254 0.71 -1.76 -17.58
N THR A 255 0.47 -2.28 -16.38
CA THR A 255 1.26 -3.38 -15.81
C THR A 255 0.39 -4.30 -14.97
N LEU A 256 0.47 -5.59 -15.24
CA LEU A 256 -0.09 -6.65 -14.40
C LEU A 256 1.06 -7.53 -13.91
N ILE A 257 1.19 -7.68 -12.60
CA ILE A 257 2.18 -8.56 -11.97
C ILE A 257 1.42 -9.72 -11.36
N LEU A 258 1.81 -10.93 -11.71
CA LEU A 258 1.31 -12.15 -11.12
C LEU A 258 2.48 -12.88 -10.47
N GLU A 259 2.31 -13.27 -9.22
CA GLU A 259 3.27 -14.06 -8.47
C GLU A 259 2.61 -15.35 -7.97
N TRP A 260 3.18 -16.50 -8.34
CA TRP A 260 2.70 -17.82 -7.99
C TRP A 260 3.62 -18.50 -6.96
N VAL A 261 3.03 -19.34 -6.11
CA VAL A 261 3.80 -20.21 -5.20
C VAL A 261 4.52 -21.31 -5.95
N LEU A 262 3.78 -21.98 -6.83
CA LEU A 262 4.27 -23.02 -7.71
C LEU A 262 4.26 -22.47 -9.14
N PRO A 263 5.22 -22.86 -9.99
CA PRO A 263 5.20 -22.38 -11.37
C PRO A 263 3.91 -22.88 -12.05
N PRO A 264 3.22 -22.05 -12.84
CA PRO A 264 2.07 -22.49 -13.61
C PRO A 264 2.49 -23.58 -14.62
N SER A 265 1.53 -24.40 -15.06
CA SER A 265 1.78 -25.30 -16.19
C SER A 265 2.04 -24.48 -17.45
N MET A 266 2.83 -25.03 -18.38
CA MET A 266 3.13 -24.34 -19.64
C MET A 266 1.84 -24.06 -20.44
N GLU A 267 0.94 -25.03 -20.52
CA GLU A 267 -0.37 -24.88 -21.21
C GLU A 267 -1.19 -23.73 -20.61
N TYR A 268 -1.35 -23.70 -19.28
CA TYR A 268 -2.08 -22.62 -18.61
C TYR A 268 -1.42 -21.25 -18.82
N PHE A 269 -0.09 -21.20 -18.74
CA PHE A 269 0.65 -19.96 -18.90
C PHE A 269 0.55 -19.43 -20.33
N ASP A 270 0.62 -20.30 -21.34
CA ASP A 270 0.48 -19.92 -22.74
C ASP A 270 -0.93 -19.39 -23.03
N ASP A 271 -1.97 -20.08 -22.54
CA ASP A 271 -3.37 -19.65 -22.67
C ASP A 271 -3.61 -18.29 -21.98
N LEU A 272 -3.06 -18.11 -20.77
CA LEU A 272 -3.13 -16.85 -20.04
C LEU A 272 -2.42 -15.71 -20.81
N CYS A 273 -1.24 -15.98 -21.37
CA CYS A 273 -0.51 -14.99 -22.16
C CYS A 273 -1.28 -14.59 -23.41
N GLN A 274 -1.90 -15.54 -24.11
CA GLN A 274 -2.73 -15.25 -25.27
C GLN A 274 -3.94 -14.39 -24.88
N CYS A 275 -4.67 -14.79 -23.84
CA CYS A 275 -5.82 -14.05 -23.32
C CYS A 275 -5.48 -12.59 -22.97
N LEU A 276 -4.40 -12.37 -22.21
CA LEU A 276 -3.96 -11.02 -21.81
C LEU A 276 -3.50 -10.15 -22.99
N ALA A 277 -2.84 -10.76 -23.97
CA ALA A 277 -2.42 -10.07 -25.19
C ALA A 277 -3.62 -9.63 -26.04
N GLU A 278 -4.64 -10.48 -26.19
CA GLU A 278 -5.86 -10.17 -26.95
C GLU A 278 -6.77 -9.16 -26.23
N THR A 279 -6.86 -9.25 -24.90
CA THR A 279 -7.78 -8.44 -24.10
C THR A 279 -7.24 -7.04 -23.82
N ALA A 280 -5.95 -6.92 -23.49
CA ALA A 280 -5.37 -5.65 -23.01
C ALA A 280 -3.99 -5.33 -23.59
N SER A 281 -3.53 -6.04 -24.63
CA SER A 281 -2.19 -5.85 -25.20
C SER A 281 -1.06 -5.95 -24.16
N LEU A 282 -1.26 -6.84 -23.18
CA LEU A 282 -0.31 -7.12 -22.10
C LEU A 282 0.55 -8.32 -22.48
N TYR A 283 1.86 -8.15 -22.50
CA TYR A 283 2.81 -9.20 -22.89
C TYR A 283 3.76 -9.54 -21.74
N PRO A 284 4.09 -10.84 -21.55
CA PRO A 284 4.91 -11.30 -20.44
C PRO A 284 6.39 -10.93 -20.62
N ASP A 285 7.01 -10.50 -19.54
CA ASP A 285 8.45 -10.61 -19.33
C ASP A 285 8.86 -12.07 -19.05
N PRO A 286 10.17 -12.38 -19.11
CA PRO A 286 10.68 -13.66 -18.63
C PRO A 286 10.26 -13.92 -17.17
N VAL A 287 9.87 -15.16 -16.88
CA VAL A 287 9.50 -15.58 -15.52
C VAL A 287 10.73 -15.44 -14.60
N GLU A 288 10.59 -14.63 -13.56
CA GLU A 288 11.59 -14.45 -12.53
C GLU A 288 11.37 -15.47 -11.41
N LYS A 289 12.38 -16.32 -11.16
CA LYS A 289 12.38 -17.21 -10.00
C LYS A 289 12.89 -16.45 -8.78
N LEU A 290 11.99 -16.18 -7.83
CA LEU A 290 12.33 -15.65 -6.51
C LEU A 290 12.65 -16.79 -5.54
N THR A 291 13.02 -16.45 -4.31
CA THR A 291 13.45 -17.44 -3.30
C THR A 291 12.42 -18.56 -3.10
N ASN A 292 11.13 -18.23 -3.06
CA ASN A 292 10.04 -19.16 -2.76
C ASN A 292 8.84 -19.06 -3.73
N THR A 293 8.92 -18.21 -4.75
CA THR A 293 7.82 -17.88 -5.65
C THR A 293 8.32 -17.65 -7.07
N TYR A 294 7.40 -17.65 -8.03
CA TYR A 294 7.63 -17.37 -9.44
C TYR A 294 6.85 -16.13 -9.81
N ARG A 295 7.51 -15.15 -10.43
CA ARG A 295 6.89 -13.86 -10.73
C ARG A 295 7.01 -13.56 -12.21
N THR A 296 5.91 -13.09 -12.80
CA THR A 296 5.90 -12.57 -14.17
C THR A 296 5.30 -11.18 -14.18
N VAL A 297 5.93 -10.29 -14.93
CA VAL A 297 5.44 -8.94 -15.18
C VAL A 297 4.89 -8.89 -16.60
N PHE A 298 3.60 -8.62 -16.74
CA PHE A 298 2.98 -8.34 -18.01
C PHE A 298 2.94 -6.83 -18.22
N ARG A 299 3.47 -6.36 -19.36
CA ARG A 299 3.51 -4.93 -19.70
C ARG A 299 2.67 -4.63 -20.92
N TYR A 300 2.02 -3.47 -20.87
CA TYR A 300 1.34 -2.91 -22.02
C TYR A 300 2.37 -2.50 -23.09
N TYR A 301 2.16 -2.95 -24.31
CA TYR A 301 2.87 -2.45 -25.48
C TYR A 301 1.85 -1.90 -26.47
N SER A 302 2.03 -0.66 -26.90
CA SER A 302 1.17 -0.08 -27.94
C SER A 302 1.32 -0.85 -29.26
N ASP A 303 0.28 -0.86 -30.09
CA ASP A 303 0.24 -1.57 -31.39
C ASP A 303 1.43 -1.28 -32.31
N THR A 304 2.04 -0.08 -32.20
CA THR A 304 3.23 0.27 -32.99
C THR A 304 4.48 -0.50 -32.58
N THR A 305 4.57 -0.94 -31.33
CA THR A 305 5.66 -1.76 -30.75
C THR A 305 5.43 -3.27 -30.90
N CYS A 306 4.17 -3.71 -31.02
CA CYS A 306 3.80 -5.13 -31.11
C CYS A 306 4.32 -5.84 -32.37
N THR A 307 4.52 -5.13 -33.48
CA THR A 307 5.09 -5.70 -34.71
C THR A 307 6.56 -6.12 -34.57
N LEU A 308 7.31 -5.50 -33.63
CA LEU A 308 8.71 -5.84 -33.36
C LEU A 308 8.85 -6.99 -32.36
N LEU A 309 8.03 -7.02 -31.30
CA LEU A 309 8.09 -8.07 -30.28
C LEU A 309 7.52 -9.42 -30.75
N ARG A 310 6.46 -9.42 -31.59
CA ARG A 310 5.96 -10.66 -32.23
C ARG A 310 7.00 -11.38 -33.08
N ARG A 311 8.05 -10.69 -33.55
CA ARG A 311 9.16 -11.31 -34.28
C ARG A 311 10.25 -11.89 -33.37
N MET A 312 10.32 -11.48 -32.10
CA MET A 312 11.38 -11.90 -31.18
C MET A 312 10.97 -13.08 -30.29
N SER A 313 9.69 -13.22 -29.93
CA SER A 313 9.18 -14.36 -29.15
C SER A 313 9.11 -15.68 -29.94
N VAL A 314 9.07 -15.63 -31.28
CA VAL A 314 9.11 -16.83 -32.14
C VAL A 314 10.54 -17.40 -32.29
N LEU A 315 11.57 -16.71 -31.80
CA LEU A 315 12.98 -17.11 -32.00
C LEU A 315 13.68 -17.68 -30.76
N LYS A 316 12.98 -17.92 -29.65
CA LYS A 316 13.53 -18.65 -28.50
C LYS A 316 12.49 -19.53 -27.82
N LEU A 317 12.21 -20.68 -28.44
CA LEU A 317 11.96 -21.98 -27.83
C LEU A 317 12.43 -23.05 -28.81
#